data_AF-A0A353Y4G4-F1
#
_entry.id   AF-A0A353Y4G4-F1
#
_cell.length_a   1.000
_cell.length_b   1.000
_cell.length_c   1.000
_cell.angle_alpha   90.00
_cell.angle_beta   90.00
_cell.angle_gamma   90.00
#
_symmetry.space_group_name_H-M   'P 1'
#
loop_
_entity.id
_entity.type
_entity.pdbx_description
1 polymer ?
#
loop_
_entity_poly.entity_id
_entity_poly.type
_entity_poly.pdbx_seq_one_letter_code
_entity_poly.pdbx_strand_id
1 'polypeptide(L)'
;MPLLLIAALPAQASSQLALDKGCYSCHGEPPRRNTPSMAQLATDYARYRGQPDAPRQLAEKLRAGGLFAHIAAHERLSLEDCETLMRWIIEGTK
;
A
#
# COMPACT_ATOMS: atom_id res chain seq x y z
N MET A 1 -21.31 23.26 -22.28
CA MET A 1 -21.13 22.30 -21.16
C MET A 1 -19.64 22.14 -20.95
N PRO A 2 -19.04 22.68 -19.87
CA PRO A 2 -17.63 22.47 -19.61
C PRO A 2 -17.42 21.00 -19.24
N LEU A 3 -16.55 20.33 -19.99
CA LEU A 3 -16.12 18.96 -19.75
C LEU A 3 -15.24 18.97 -18.50
N LEU A 4 -15.82 18.62 -17.35
CA LEU A 4 -15.09 18.43 -16.10
C LEU A 4 -14.17 17.20 -16.28
N LEU A 5 -12.89 17.44 -16.48
CA LEU A 5 -11.88 16.38 -16.52
C LEU A 5 -11.69 15.88 -15.08
N ILE A 6 -12.36 14.78 -14.74
CA ILE A 6 -12.18 14.10 -13.47
C ILE A 6 -10.80 13.42 -13.56
N ALA A 7 -9.75 14.10 -13.12
CA ALA A 7 -8.47 13.45 -12.87
C ALA A 7 -8.71 12.43 -11.74
N ALA A 8 -8.79 11.15 -12.08
CA ALA A 8 -8.80 10.09 -11.08
C ALA A 8 -7.51 10.25 -10.26
N LEU A 9 -7.68 10.65 -9.00
CA LEU A 9 -6.55 10.91 -8.11
C LEU A 9 -5.78 9.59 -7.93
N PRO A 10 -4.43 9.60 -7.99
CA PRO A 10 -3.62 8.39 -7.81
C PRO A 10 -3.89 7.70 -6.45
N ALA A 11 -4.38 8.47 -5.48
CA ALA A 11 -4.93 8.02 -4.22
C ALA A 11 -6.06 6.98 -4.35
N GLN A 12 -7.07 7.26 -5.17
CA GLN A 12 -8.23 6.38 -5.35
C GLN A 12 -7.85 5.11 -6.11
N ALA A 13 -6.91 5.20 -7.05
CA ALA A 13 -6.38 4.04 -7.75
C ALA A 13 -5.60 3.11 -6.80
N SER A 14 -4.86 3.68 -5.85
CA SER A 14 -4.05 2.90 -4.91
C SER A 14 -4.91 2.23 -3.82
N SER A 15 -5.97 2.89 -3.35
CA SER A 15 -6.94 2.26 -2.43
C SER A 15 -7.73 1.14 -3.11
N GLN A 16 -8.12 1.33 -4.39
CA GLN A 16 -8.74 0.27 -5.18
C GLN A 16 -7.78 -0.90 -5.39
N LEU A 17 -6.51 -0.63 -5.72
CA LEU A 17 -5.49 -1.67 -5.84
C LEU A 17 -5.33 -2.46 -4.53
N ALA A 18 -5.29 -1.77 -3.38
CA ALA A 18 -5.22 -2.44 -2.07
C ALA A 18 -6.44 -3.32 -1.78
N LEU A 19 -7.63 -2.91 -2.25
CA LEU A 19 -8.84 -3.71 -2.18
C LEU A 19 -8.77 -4.94 -3.10
N ASP A 20 -8.40 -4.74 -4.36
CA ASP A 20 -8.32 -5.79 -5.38
C ASP A 20 -7.28 -6.86 -5.01
N LYS A 21 -6.18 -6.46 -4.35
CA LYS A 21 -5.14 -7.37 -3.85
C LYS A 21 -5.43 -7.95 -2.47
N GLY A 22 -6.61 -7.69 -1.90
CA GLY A 22 -7.04 -8.26 -0.63
C GLY A 22 -6.28 -7.72 0.60
N CYS A 23 -5.62 -6.56 0.52
CA CYS A 23 -4.85 -6.00 1.63
C CYS A 23 -5.73 -5.72 2.85
N TYR A 24 -6.98 -5.29 2.63
CA TYR A 24 -7.93 -5.01 3.71
C TYR A 24 -8.45 -6.26 4.43
N SER A 25 -8.23 -7.48 3.89
CA SER A 25 -8.62 -8.72 4.59
C SER A 25 -7.82 -8.97 5.88
N CYS A 26 -6.63 -8.37 5.98
CA CYS A 26 -5.82 -8.35 7.20
C CYS A 26 -5.71 -6.93 7.78
N HIS A 27 -5.50 -5.92 6.94
CA HIS A 27 -5.19 -4.55 7.38
C HIS A 27 -6.41 -3.60 7.40
N GLY A 28 -7.63 -4.15 7.46
CA GLY A 28 -8.87 -3.37 7.56
C GLY A 28 -9.06 -2.68 8.92
N GLU A 29 -10.29 -2.23 9.17
CA GLU A 29 -10.73 -1.66 10.44
C GLU A 29 -11.95 -2.45 10.97
N PRO A 30 -11.82 -3.20 12.08
CA PRO A 30 -10.59 -3.46 12.82
C PRO A 30 -9.63 -4.40 12.07
N PRO A 31 -8.30 -4.29 12.28
CA PRO A 31 -7.34 -5.18 11.65
C PRO A 31 -7.42 -6.60 12.23
N ARG A 32 -6.98 -7.59 11.46
CA ARG A 32 -7.07 -9.01 11.84
C ARG A 32 -5.88 -9.42 12.73
N ARG A 33 -6.17 -9.96 13.91
CA ARG A 33 -5.16 -10.51 14.84
C ARG A 33 -4.07 -9.46 15.18
N ASN A 34 -2.81 -9.74 14.82
CA ASN A 34 -1.62 -8.96 15.17
C ASN A 34 -1.08 -8.16 13.97
N THR A 35 -1.90 -7.91 12.95
CA THR A 35 -1.50 -7.07 11.81
C THR A 35 -1.82 -5.61 12.10
N PRO A 36 -0.99 -4.64 11.69
CA PRO A 36 -1.36 -3.23 11.76
C PRO A 36 -2.54 -2.92 10.82
N SER A 37 -3.37 -1.92 11.14
CA SER A 37 -4.32 -1.37 10.17
C SER A 37 -3.60 -0.62 9.05
N MET A 38 -4.30 -0.33 7.94
CA MET A 38 -3.76 0.52 6.87
C MET A 38 -3.33 1.90 7.39
N ALA A 39 -4.08 2.48 8.33
CA ALA A 39 -3.73 3.74 8.97
C ALA A 39 -2.44 3.62 9.82
N GLN A 40 -2.28 2.53 10.56
CA GLN A 40 -1.06 2.26 11.33
C GLN A 40 0.15 2.05 10.42
N LEU A 41 0.00 1.30 9.32
CA LEU A 41 1.04 1.18 8.30
C LEU A 41 1.44 2.56 7.75
N ALA A 42 0.46 3.40 7.44
CA ALA A 42 0.73 4.75 6.95
C ALA A 42 1.55 5.57 7.96
N THR A 43 1.25 5.46 9.25
CA THR A 43 2.03 6.08 10.33
C THR A 43 3.45 5.51 10.41
N ASP A 44 3.59 4.19 10.42
CA ASP A 44 4.88 3.50 10.60
C ASP A 44 5.86 3.79 9.43
N TYR A 45 5.33 3.87 8.21
CA TYR A 45 6.12 4.06 6.99
C TYR A 45 6.29 5.53 6.59
N ALA A 46 5.67 6.48 7.30
CA ALA A 46 5.85 7.91 7.04
C ALA A 46 7.33 8.36 7.13
N ARG A 47 8.16 7.63 7.89
CA ARG A 47 9.63 7.84 7.98
C ARG A 47 10.37 7.76 6.64
N TYR A 48 9.75 7.16 5.61
CA TYR A 48 10.34 7.02 4.28
C TYR A 48 9.93 8.12 3.30
N ARG A 49 9.10 9.10 3.72
CA ARG A 49 8.73 10.23 2.86
C ARG A 49 9.96 10.99 2.41
N GLY A 50 9.96 11.40 1.14
CA GLY A 50 11.08 12.10 0.51
C GLY A 50 12.28 11.23 0.17
N GLN A 51 12.25 9.92 0.46
CA GLN A 51 13.30 8.98 0.05
C GLN A 51 12.94 8.36 -1.30
N PRO A 52 13.59 8.74 -2.42
CA PRO A 52 13.15 8.36 -3.76
C PRO A 52 13.22 6.84 -4.00
N ASP A 53 14.20 6.16 -3.40
CA ASP A 53 14.40 4.71 -3.57
C ASP A 53 13.59 3.85 -2.58
N ALA A 54 12.97 4.45 -1.57
CA ALA A 54 12.31 3.69 -0.50
C ALA A 54 11.09 2.88 -0.99
N PRO A 55 10.19 3.41 -1.84
CA PRO A 55 9.06 2.62 -2.35
C PRO A 55 9.51 1.33 -3.03
N ARG A 56 10.51 1.40 -3.92
CA ARG A 56 11.02 0.24 -4.65
C ARG A 56 11.72 -0.77 -3.76
N GLN A 57 12.59 -0.32 -2.85
CA GLN A 57 13.27 -1.22 -1.90
C GLN A 57 12.30 -1.96 -0.97
N LEU A 58 11.25 -1.28 -0.52
CA LEU A 58 10.20 -1.89 0.30
C LEU A 58 9.30 -2.80 -0.53
N ALA A 59 9.04 -2.48 -1.79
CA ALA A 59 8.28 -3.30 -2.71
C ALA A 59 8.95 -4.65 -2.99
N GLU A 60 10.27 -4.67 -3.14
CA GLU A 60 11.07 -5.89 -3.28
C GLU A 60 10.91 -6.79 -2.04
N LYS A 61 10.98 -6.21 -0.83
CA LYS A 61 10.76 -6.93 0.43
C LYS A 61 9.33 -7.44 0.57
N LEU A 62 8.34 -6.63 0.18
CA LEU A 62 6.93 -6.99 0.20
C LEU A 62 6.67 -8.19 -0.72
N ARG A 63 7.17 -8.12 -1.96
CA ARG A 63 7.05 -9.20 -2.95
C ARG A 63 7.73 -10.49 -2.51
N ALA A 64 8.88 -10.39 -1.82
CA ALA A 64 9.59 -11.54 -1.27
C ALA A 64 8.89 -12.17 -0.05
N GLY A 65 7.85 -11.53 0.50
CA GLY A 65 7.18 -11.97 1.73
C GLY A 65 7.97 -11.66 3.01
N GLY A 66 9.07 -10.90 2.92
CA GLY A 66 9.95 -10.59 4.05
C GLY A 66 9.57 -9.32 4.82
N LEU A 67 8.66 -8.49 4.29
CA LEU A 67 8.35 -7.19 4.90
C LEU A 67 7.52 -7.31 6.18
N PHE A 68 6.67 -8.32 6.28
CA PHE A 68 5.70 -8.47 7.35
C PHE A 68 5.82 -9.80 8.12
N ALA A 69 7.04 -10.33 8.23
CA ALA A 69 7.37 -11.57 8.93
C ALA A 69 6.39 -12.73 8.64
N HIS A 70 5.41 -12.96 9.51
CA HIS A 70 4.44 -14.06 9.41
C HIS A 70 3.25 -13.77 8.47
N ILE A 71 3.18 -12.59 7.87
CA ILE A 71 2.10 -12.19 6.96
C ILE A 71 2.57 -12.44 5.53
N ALA A 72 2.22 -13.59 4.97
CA ALA A 72 2.40 -13.84 3.55
C ALA A 72 1.44 -12.97 2.74
N ALA A 73 1.91 -12.38 1.64
CA ALA A 73 1.03 -11.72 0.68
C ALA A 73 0.00 -12.74 0.17
N HIS A 74 -1.28 -12.35 0.18
CA HIS A 74 -2.40 -13.23 -0.17
C HIS A 74 -2.33 -13.70 -1.64
N GLU A 75 -1.79 -12.85 -2.51
CA GLU A 75 -1.58 -13.13 -3.92
C GLU A 75 -0.15 -12.76 -4.36
N ARG A 76 0.28 -13.29 -5.51
CA ARG A 76 1.53 -12.90 -6.14
C ARG A 76 1.39 -11.47 -6.67
N LEU A 77 1.88 -10.51 -5.89
CA LEU A 77 2.00 -9.12 -6.30
C LEU A 77 3.12 -8.96 -7.34
N SER A 78 2.86 -8.17 -8.38
CA SER A 78 3.92 -7.68 -9.26
C SER A 78 4.82 -6.71 -8.49
N LEU A 79 6.06 -6.48 -8.96
CA LEU A 79 6.92 -5.47 -8.33
C LEU A 79 6.29 -4.07 -8.44
N GLU A 80 5.64 -3.79 -9.56
CA GLU A 80 4.97 -2.51 -9.84
C GLU A 80 3.78 -2.25 -8.90
N ASP A 81 2.94 -3.26 -8.67
CA ASP A 81 1.84 -3.20 -7.71
C ASP A 81 2.39 -2.94 -6.30
N CYS A 82 3.44 -3.68 -5.91
CA CYS A 82 4.10 -3.48 -4.62
C CYS A 82 4.66 -2.06 -4.47
N GLU A 83 5.31 -1.52 -5.51
CA GLU A 83 5.88 -0.17 -5.46
C GLU A 83 4.79 0.89 -5.36
N THR A 84 3.70 0.72 -6.12
CA THR A 84 2.52 1.59 -6.05
C THR A 84 1.91 1.58 -4.65
N LEU A 85 1.69 0.40 -4.06
CA LEU A 85 1.18 0.25 -2.70
C LEU A 85 2.13 0.87 -1.67
N MET A 86 3.43 0.60 -1.75
CA MET A 86 4.39 1.15 -0.79
C MET A 86 4.49 2.67 -0.88
N ARG A 87 4.47 3.24 -2.09
CA ARG A 87 4.43 4.70 -2.28
C ARG A 87 3.19 5.30 -1.63
N TRP A 88 2.02 4.71 -1.89
CA TRP A 88 0.75 5.16 -1.32
C TRP A 88 0.72 5.08 0.21
N ILE A 89 1.23 4.00 0.79
CA ILE A 89 1.34 3.84 2.25
C ILE A 89 2.28 4.91 2.83
N ILE A 90 3.47 5.11 2.24
CA ILE A 90 4.44 6.13 2.68
C ILE A 90 3.83 7.52 2.66
N GLU A 91 3.08 7.86 1.60
CA GLU A 91 2.42 9.16 1.47
C GLU A 91 1.23 9.34 2.42
N GLY A 92 0.74 8.27 3.05
CA GLY A 92 -0.24 8.36 4.13
C GLY A 92 -1.60 7.75 3.81
N THR A 93 -1.70 6.84 2.84
CA THR A 93 -2.97 6.21 2.41
C THR A 93 -4.06 7.20 2.02
N LYS A 94 -3.65 8.33 1.44
CA LYS A 94 -4.52 9.45 1.05
C LYS A 94 -4.47 9.71 -0.45
#